data_AF-A0A2A5G7U7-F1
#
_entry.id   AF-A0A2A5G7U7-F1
#
_cell.length_a   1.000
_cell.length_b   1.000
_cell.length_c   1.000
_cell.angle_alpha   90.00
_cell.angle_beta   90.00
_cell.angle_gamma   90.00
#
_symmetry.space_group_name_H-M   'P 1'
#
loop_
_entity.id
_entity.type
_entity.pdbx_description
1 polymer ?
#
loop_
_entity_poly.entity_id
_entity_poly.type
_entity_poly.pdbx_seq_one_letter_code
_entity_poly.pdbx_strand_id
1 'polypeptide(L)'
;MISINQHLIRPQAGLISTGLLLFVVLSFFSVSIFADNALSSSDSKMPRDSMEYFFHQSFNDLAEELDIVAEENKKGVFIMFTDKDCPWCAKMKATVMNQVAVQDYYQANFRVLTIDIRGDAMIVDFDGNEISEKDFAFKQHRVRATPVVMFFDASGKKMMRFTGIVRDVKEFLWMGEYVVNDEFKKMNFTKYKRERKKRDELVSLGETS
;
A
#
# COMPACT_ATOMS: atom_id res chain seq x y z
N MET A 1 -38.35 -12.23 61.71
CA MET A 1 -37.15 -12.94 62.25
C MET A 1 -35.97 -12.54 61.36
N ILE A 2 -35.30 -11.42 61.65
CA ILE A 2 -34.02 -11.31 62.40
C ILE A 2 -32.89 -11.96 61.56
N SER A 3 -32.09 -11.25 60.76
CA SER A 3 -31.09 -10.18 60.98
C SER A 3 -29.77 -10.66 61.61
N ILE A 4 -28.66 -10.10 61.07
CA ILE A 4 -27.27 -9.99 61.58
C ILE A 4 -26.34 -11.19 61.24
N ASN A 5 -25.04 -11.10 60.95
CA ASN A 5 -24.05 -10.16 60.36
C ASN A 5 -22.66 -10.75 60.74
N GLN A 6 -21.60 -10.40 59.99
CA GLN A 6 -20.19 -10.32 60.45
C GLN A 6 -19.46 -11.63 60.84
N HIS A 7 -18.14 -11.77 60.81
CA HIS A 7 -16.96 -11.20 60.12
C HIS A 7 -15.82 -12.10 60.66
N LEU A 8 -14.83 -12.43 59.81
CA LEU A 8 -13.41 -12.62 60.13
C LEU A 8 -13.01 -13.61 61.25
N ILE A 9 -12.01 -14.46 60.96
CA ILE A 9 -10.74 -14.59 61.71
C ILE A 9 -9.89 -15.62 60.95
N ARG A 10 -8.76 -15.17 60.39
CA ARG A 10 -7.62 -16.03 60.02
C ARG A 10 -6.61 -15.95 61.17
N PRO A 11 -6.03 -17.07 61.64
CA PRO A 11 -4.92 -17.03 62.58
C PRO A 11 -3.60 -16.77 61.84
N GLN A 12 -2.73 -16.02 62.51
CA GLN A 12 -1.39 -15.63 62.09
C GLN A 12 -0.29 -16.56 62.67
N ALA A 13 0.78 -16.68 61.90
CA ALA A 13 2.20 -16.57 62.25
C ALA A 13 2.86 -17.46 63.32
N GLY A 14 3.97 -18.05 62.89
CA GLY A 14 5.17 -18.34 63.68
C GLY A 14 6.12 -19.24 62.89
N LEU A 15 7.45 -19.14 62.89
CA LEU A 15 8.43 -18.30 63.56
C LEU A 15 9.81 -18.64 62.90
N ILE A 16 10.70 -17.64 62.74
CA ILE A 16 12.16 -17.68 63.06
C ILE A 16 13.06 -18.67 62.27
N SER A 17 14.35 -18.44 61.96
CA SER A 17 15.28 -17.31 61.89
C SER A 17 16.65 -17.91 61.49
N THR A 18 17.57 -17.05 61.07
CA THR A 18 19.05 -17.14 61.12
C THR A 18 19.80 -17.52 59.84
N GLY A 19 20.72 -16.64 59.45
CA GLY A 19 21.85 -16.98 58.58
C GLY A 19 22.21 -15.98 57.49
N LEU A 20 22.24 -14.68 57.80
CA LEU A 20 23.02 -13.69 57.04
C LEU A 20 24.47 -13.70 57.57
N LEU A 21 25.43 -13.33 56.70
CA LEU A 21 26.87 -13.06 56.91
C LEU A 21 27.74 -14.27 56.51
N LEU A 22 28.75 -14.20 55.62
CA LEU A 22 29.49 -13.05 55.10
C LEU A 22 30.30 -13.50 53.85
N PHE A 23 30.21 -12.73 52.76
CA PHE A 23 31.25 -12.30 51.81
C PHE A 23 32.39 -13.22 51.32
N VAL A 24 32.77 -12.94 50.05
CA VAL A 24 34.03 -13.24 49.35
C VAL A 24 34.02 -14.53 48.52
N VAL A 25 33.56 -14.45 47.27
CA VAL A 25 34.42 -14.58 46.07
C VAL A 25 33.78 -13.82 44.91
N LEU A 26 34.30 -12.62 44.65
CA LEU A 26 34.27 -11.98 43.35
C LEU A 26 34.98 -12.87 42.33
N SER A 27 34.28 -13.28 41.28
CA SER A 27 34.80 -13.53 39.92
C SER A 27 33.97 -14.63 39.28
N PHE A 28 32.89 -14.28 38.60
CA PHE A 28 32.60 -14.74 37.23
C PHE A 28 31.44 -13.87 36.73
N PHE A 29 31.82 -12.64 36.45
CA PHE A 29 31.21 -11.79 35.43
C PHE A 29 31.01 -12.67 34.17
N SER A 30 29.80 -13.16 33.95
CA SER A 30 29.36 -13.63 32.64
C SER A 30 28.15 -12.80 32.29
N VAL A 31 28.45 -11.55 31.91
CA VAL A 31 27.52 -10.71 31.17
C VAL A 31 27.26 -11.44 29.87
N SER A 32 26.14 -12.16 29.79
CA SER A 32 25.62 -12.59 28.50
C SER A 32 25.05 -11.37 27.82
N ILE A 33 25.95 -10.63 27.16
CA ILE A 33 25.65 -9.69 26.09
C ILE A 33 25.05 -10.54 24.98
N PHE A 34 23.72 -10.68 24.94
CA PHE A 34 23.07 -10.98 23.67
C PHE A 34 23.06 -9.67 22.89
N ALA A 35 24.05 -9.56 22.01
CA ALA A 35 24.11 -8.53 21.00
C ALA A 35 22.80 -8.53 20.21
N ASP A 36 22.08 -7.42 20.25
CA ASP A 36 21.07 -7.10 19.25
C ASP A 36 21.79 -7.07 17.89
N ASN A 37 21.70 -8.18 17.15
CA ASN A 37 21.92 -8.16 15.72
C ASN A 37 20.75 -7.40 15.10
N ALA A 38 20.79 -6.07 15.20
CA ALA A 38 20.14 -5.22 14.22
C ALA A 38 20.83 -5.48 12.89
N LEU A 39 20.42 -6.53 12.18
CA LEU A 39 20.58 -6.59 10.74
C LEU A 39 19.81 -5.39 10.20
N SER A 40 20.55 -4.31 9.98
CA SER A 40 20.15 -3.26 9.06
C SER A 40 20.13 -3.92 7.67
N SER A 41 19.00 -4.57 7.34
CA SER A 41 18.71 -4.87 5.95
C SER A 41 18.38 -3.52 5.29
N SER A 42 19.40 -2.86 4.75
CA SER A 42 19.20 -2.00 3.59
C SER A 42 18.70 -2.91 2.49
N ASP A 43 17.42 -3.25 2.53
CA ASP A 43 16.75 -4.15 1.61
C ASP A 43 16.56 -3.38 0.30
N SER A 44 17.67 -3.16 -0.41
CA SER A 44 17.64 -2.73 -1.80
C SER A 44 17.14 -3.92 -2.60
N LYS A 45 15.86 -4.25 -2.46
CA LYS A 45 15.21 -5.27 -3.28
C LYS A 45 15.42 -4.85 -4.73
N MET A 46 16.15 -5.67 -5.48
CA MET A 46 16.45 -5.40 -6.88
C MET A 46 15.14 -5.16 -7.65
N PRO A 47 15.13 -4.26 -8.66
CA PRO A 47 13.94 -4.09 -9.48
C PRO A 47 13.49 -5.41 -10.09
N ARG A 48 12.17 -5.63 -10.13
CA ARG A 48 11.54 -6.82 -10.71
C ARG A 48 10.75 -6.44 -11.95
N ASP A 49 10.61 -7.36 -12.90
CA ASP A 49 9.82 -7.09 -14.10
C ASP A 49 8.39 -6.66 -13.76
N SER A 50 7.93 -5.55 -14.34
CA SER A 50 6.59 -5.02 -14.03
C SER A 50 5.47 -5.84 -14.64
N MET A 51 5.70 -6.54 -15.76
CA MET A 51 4.66 -7.36 -16.38
C MET A 51 4.42 -8.64 -15.57
N GLU A 52 5.44 -9.14 -14.87
CA GLU A 52 5.32 -10.30 -13.98
C GLU A 52 4.87 -9.92 -12.55
N TYR A 53 5.34 -8.79 -12.02
CA TYR A 53 5.17 -8.45 -10.58
C TYR A 53 4.37 -7.17 -10.31
N PHE A 54 3.72 -6.54 -11.28
CA PHE A 54 2.89 -5.35 -11.02
C PHE A 54 1.43 -5.55 -11.45
N PHE A 55 1.23 -6.04 -12.68
CA PHE A 55 -0.11 -6.24 -13.22
C PHE A 55 -0.64 -7.62 -12.87
N HIS A 56 -1.90 -7.68 -12.48
CA HIS A 56 -2.58 -8.95 -12.26
C HIS A 56 -3.06 -9.53 -13.58
N GLN A 57 -3.13 -10.86 -13.65
CA GLN A 57 -3.78 -11.56 -14.75
C GLN A 57 -5.30 -11.43 -14.63
N SER A 58 -5.97 -11.16 -15.75
CA SER A 58 -7.40 -10.97 -15.85
C SER A 58 -7.96 -11.77 -17.03
N PHE A 59 -9.20 -12.22 -16.92
CA PHE A 59 -9.96 -12.83 -18.01
C PHE A 59 -10.73 -11.78 -18.84
N ASN A 60 -10.34 -10.51 -18.73
CA ASN A 60 -10.99 -9.37 -19.40
C ASN A 60 -12.44 -9.13 -18.94
N ASP A 61 -12.81 -9.55 -17.73
CA ASP A 61 -14.12 -9.25 -17.15
C ASP A 61 -13.97 -8.28 -15.99
N LEU A 62 -14.13 -6.98 -16.26
CA LEU A 62 -13.96 -5.95 -15.23
C LEU A 62 -15.04 -5.99 -14.15
N ALA A 63 -16.20 -6.59 -14.41
CA ALA A 63 -17.23 -6.78 -13.40
C ALA A 63 -16.77 -7.83 -12.37
N GLU A 64 -16.21 -8.96 -12.82
CA GLU A 64 -15.60 -9.97 -11.94
C GLU A 64 -14.43 -9.39 -11.12
N GLU A 65 -13.67 -8.46 -11.71
CA GLU A 65 -12.59 -7.78 -10.99
C GLU A 65 -13.09 -6.93 -9.80
N LEU A 66 -14.35 -6.46 -9.81
CA LEU A 66 -14.95 -5.78 -8.66
C LEU A 66 -15.29 -6.76 -7.52
N ASP A 67 -15.69 -7.98 -7.86
CA ASP A 67 -15.94 -9.03 -6.86
C ASP A 67 -14.63 -9.38 -6.13
N ILE A 68 -13.54 -9.56 -6.87
CA ILE A 68 -12.19 -9.78 -6.28
C ILE A 68 -11.77 -8.60 -5.40
N VAL A 69 -12.02 -7.36 -5.83
CA VAL A 69 -11.75 -6.16 -5.01
C VAL A 69 -12.50 -6.21 -3.70
N ALA A 70 -13.77 -6.64 -3.70
CA ALA A 70 -14.58 -6.78 -2.50
C ALA A 70 -14.09 -7.92 -1.60
N GLU A 71 -13.80 -9.09 -2.17
CA GLU A 71 -13.31 -10.27 -1.44
C GLU A 71 -11.96 -10.03 -0.77
N GLU A 72 -11.03 -9.37 -1.46
CA GLU A 72 -9.70 -9.04 -0.95
C GLU A 72 -9.65 -7.71 -0.16
N ASN A 73 -10.80 -7.06 0.05
CA ASN A 73 -10.93 -5.78 0.75
C ASN A 73 -9.97 -4.70 0.22
N LYS A 74 -9.81 -4.63 -1.10
CA LYS A 74 -8.99 -3.63 -1.76
C LYS A 74 -9.73 -2.31 -1.89
N LYS A 75 -8.99 -1.22 -2.10
CA LYS A 75 -9.57 0.12 -2.30
C LYS A 75 -10.36 0.22 -3.61
N GLY A 76 -9.98 -0.56 -4.62
CA GLY A 76 -10.58 -0.46 -5.95
C GLY A 76 -9.68 -1.05 -7.05
N VAL A 77 -10.04 -0.74 -8.29
CA VAL A 77 -9.29 -1.13 -9.49
C VAL A 77 -8.39 0.03 -9.94
N PHE A 78 -7.12 -0.25 -10.17
CA PHE A 78 -6.20 0.61 -10.91
C PHE A 78 -6.09 0.09 -12.34
N ILE A 79 -6.31 0.95 -13.33
CA ILE A 79 -6.13 0.61 -14.74
C ILE A 79 -5.08 1.54 -15.35
N MET A 80 -4.03 0.95 -15.92
CA MET A 80 -3.14 1.64 -16.85
C MET A 80 -3.63 1.43 -18.28
N PHE A 81 -4.19 2.48 -18.86
CA PHE A 81 -4.43 2.55 -20.30
C PHE A 81 -3.10 2.74 -21.02
N THR A 82 -2.76 1.77 -21.85
CA THR A 82 -1.45 1.64 -22.49
C THR A 82 -1.61 1.35 -23.97
N ASP A 83 -0.47 1.26 -24.65
CA ASP A 83 -0.38 0.96 -26.05
C ASP A 83 1.00 0.31 -26.28
N LYS A 84 1.07 -0.73 -27.12
CA LYS A 84 2.30 -1.48 -27.39
C LYS A 84 3.44 -0.60 -27.94
N ASP A 85 3.12 0.43 -28.72
CA ASP A 85 4.12 1.30 -29.37
C ASP A 85 4.38 2.59 -28.56
N CYS A 86 3.96 2.65 -27.29
CA CYS A 86 4.09 3.83 -26.45
C CYS A 86 5.43 3.83 -25.66
N PRO A 87 6.42 4.67 -26.04
CA PRO A 87 7.71 4.70 -25.34
C PRO A 87 7.60 5.21 -23.90
N TRP A 88 6.65 6.11 -23.61
CA TRP A 88 6.42 6.62 -22.26
C TRP A 88 5.82 5.56 -21.33
N CYS A 89 5.01 4.66 -21.88
CA CYS A 89 4.45 3.52 -21.16
C CYS A 89 5.57 2.54 -20.80
N ALA A 90 6.42 2.20 -21.77
CA ALA A 90 7.60 1.36 -21.55
C ALA A 90 8.54 1.98 -20.50
N LYS A 91 8.79 3.29 -20.57
CA LYS A 91 9.59 4.01 -19.57
C LYS A 91 9.01 3.89 -18.16
N MET A 92 7.71 4.18 -17.99
CA MET A 92 7.07 4.12 -16.67
C MET A 92 7.11 2.70 -16.07
N LYS A 93 6.90 1.68 -16.92
CA LYS A 93 7.05 0.26 -16.55
C LYS A 93 8.47 -0.06 -16.08
N ALA A 94 9.48 0.37 -16.83
CA ALA A 94 10.88 0.08 -16.58
C ALA A 94 11.56 0.91 -15.49
N THR A 95 10.99 2.04 -15.06
CA THR A 95 11.64 2.92 -14.06
C THR A 95 10.85 3.13 -12.78
N VAL A 96 9.53 2.89 -12.79
CA VAL A 96 8.65 3.13 -11.63
C VAL A 96 7.93 1.85 -11.21
N MET A 97 7.24 1.19 -12.13
CA MET A 97 6.45 -0.02 -11.81
C MET A 97 7.30 -1.27 -11.61
N ASN A 98 8.60 -1.22 -11.94
CA ASN A 98 9.56 -2.28 -11.64
C ASN A 98 10.10 -2.22 -10.20
N GLN A 99 9.78 -1.17 -9.44
CA GLN A 99 10.28 -1.00 -8.08
C GLN A 99 9.43 -1.83 -7.12
N VAL A 100 10.09 -2.60 -6.26
CA VAL A 100 9.39 -3.52 -5.35
C VAL A 100 8.45 -2.78 -4.39
N ALA A 101 8.86 -1.63 -3.86
CA ALA A 101 7.99 -0.81 -3.01
C ALA A 101 6.70 -0.36 -3.72
N VAL A 102 6.76 -0.08 -5.03
CA VAL A 102 5.57 0.27 -5.83
C VAL A 102 4.69 -0.94 -6.05
N GLN A 103 5.28 -2.08 -6.40
CA GLN A 103 4.56 -3.34 -6.61
C GLN A 103 3.82 -3.78 -5.35
N ASP A 104 4.54 -3.89 -4.23
CA ASP A 104 3.99 -4.33 -2.96
C ASP A 104 2.86 -3.37 -2.51
N TYR A 105 3.06 -2.05 -2.63
CA TYR A 105 2.05 -1.07 -2.26
C TYR A 105 0.79 -1.16 -3.14
N TYR A 106 0.95 -1.17 -4.46
CA TYR A 106 -0.20 -1.14 -5.36
C TYR A 106 -0.98 -2.45 -5.34
N GLN A 107 -0.32 -3.61 -5.29
CA GLN A 107 -1.01 -4.91 -5.20
C GLN A 107 -1.76 -5.07 -3.87
N ALA A 108 -1.20 -4.56 -2.77
CA ALA A 108 -1.88 -4.60 -1.47
C ALA A 108 -3.17 -3.76 -1.45
N ASN A 109 -3.21 -2.66 -2.21
CA ASN A 109 -4.30 -1.69 -2.13
C ASN A 109 -5.28 -1.74 -3.31
N PHE A 110 -4.87 -2.26 -4.47
CA PHE A 110 -5.64 -2.17 -5.70
C PHE A 110 -5.58 -3.46 -6.50
N ARG A 111 -6.65 -3.71 -7.27
CA ARG A 111 -6.61 -4.64 -8.38
C ARG A 111 -5.98 -3.93 -9.58
N VAL A 112 -4.77 -4.31 -9.96
CA VAL A 112 -3.91 -3.57 -10.90
C VAL A 112 -3.96 -4.20 -12.28
N LEU A 113 -4.51 -3.50 -13.27
CA LEU A 113 -4.77 -4.01 -14.61
C LEU A 113 -4.22 -3.09 -15.71
N THR A 114 -4.16 -3.61 -16.93
CA THR A 114 -3.87 -2.83 -18.15
C THR A 114 -5.00 -2.97 -19.16
N ILE A 115 -5.21 -1.93 -19.97
CA ILE A 115 -6.08 -1.98 -21.15
C ILE A 115 -5.31 -1.37 -22.33
N ASP A 116 -5.30 -2.05 -23.47
CA ASP A 116 -4.75 -1.50 -24.70
C ASP A 116 -5.76 -0.55 -25.35
N ILE A 117 -5.41 0.73 -25.45
CA ILE A 117 -6.31 1.72 -26.04
C ILE A 117 -6.57 1.47 -27.54
N ARG A 118 -5.74 0.67 -28.21
CA ARG A 118 -5.92 0.25 -29.61
C ARG A 118 -6.34 -1.22 -29.73
N GLY A 119 -6.60 -1.88 -28.60
CA GLY A 119 -6.95 -3.29 -28.54
C GLY A 119 -8.33 -3.60 -29.14
N ASP A 120 -8.39 -4.65 -29.95
CA ASP A 120 -9.63 -5.22 -30.48
C ASP A 120 -10.16 -6.36 -29.60
N ALA A 121 -9.46 -6.72 -28.52
CA ALA A 121 -9.93 -7.73 -27.60
C ALA A 121 -11.25 -7.28 -26.94
N MET A 122 -12.16 -8.24 -26.78
CA MET A 122 -13.40 -8.02 -26.05
C MET A 122 -13.15 -8.08 -24.55
N ILE A 123 -13.81 -7.19 -23.83
CA ILE A 123 -13.87 -7.14 -22.37
C ILE A 123 -15.33 -7.03 -21.94
N VAL A 124 -15.62 -7.43 -20.70
CA VAL A 124 -16.85 -7.06 -20.00
C VAL A 124 -16.52 -5.83 -19.17
N ASP A 125 -17.27 -4.74 -19.33
CA ASP A 125 -17.07 -3.52 -18.55
C ASP A 125 -17.64 -3.63 -17.13
N PHE A 126 -17.43 -2.60 -16.30
CA PHE A 126 -17.92 -2.58 -14.91
C PHE A 126 -19.44 -2.66 -14.78
N ASP A 127 -20.19 -2.37 -15.85
CA ASP A 127 -21.65 -2.44 -15.90
C ASP A 127 -22.13 -3.79 -16.47
N GLY A 128 -21.22 -4.72 -16.78
CA GLY A 128 -21.53 -6.06 -17.31
C GLY A 128 -21.72 -6.10 -18.83
N ASN A 129 -21.35 -5.06 -19.57
CA ASN A 129 -21.54 -5.01 -21.03
C ASN A 129 -20.28 -5.48 -21.77
N GLU A 130 -20.47 -6.28 -22.82
CA GLU A 130 -19.39 -6.61 -23.74
C GLU A 130 -19.00 -5.40 -24.61
N ILE A 131 -17.72 -5.04 -24.59
CA ILE A 131 -17.16 -3.93 -25.36
C ILE A 131 -15.71 -4.24 -25.75
N SER A 132 -15.21 -3.66 -26.85
CA SER A 132 -13.77 -3.76 -27.16
C SER A 132 -12.93 -2.87 -26.24
N GLU A 133 -11.69 -3.27 -25.95
CA GLU A 133 -10.75 -2.47 -25.17
C GLU A 133 -10.63 -1.02 -25.67
N LYS A 134 -10.49 -0.86 -27.00
CA LYS A 134 -10.44 0.46 -27.63
C LYS A 134 -11.70 1.28 -27.38
N ASP A 135 -12.88 0.69 -27.44
CA ASP A 135 -14.13 1.42 -27.24
C ASP A 135 -14.35 1.76 -25.77
N PHE A 136 -13.97 0.87 -24.84
CA PHE A 136 -13.93 1.19 -23.41
C PHE A 136 -13.02 2.39 -23.14
N ALA A 137 -11.80 2.37 -23.68
CA ALA A 137 -10.85 3.46 -23.54
C ALA A 137 -11.34 4.78 -24.18
N PHE A 138 -11.71 4.75 -25.46
CA PHE A 138 -12.06 5.94 -26.24
C PHE A 138 -13.47 6.46 -25.97
N LYS A 139 -14.48 5.60 -26.04
CA LYS A 139 -15.89 6.02 -25.97
C LYS A 139 -16.35 6.26 -24.53
N GLN A 140 -16.08 5.32 -23.62
CA GLN A 140 -16.53 5.45 -22.22
C GLN A 140 -15.62 6.38 -21.41
N HIS A 141 -14.31 6.28 -21.58
CA HIS A 141 -13.35 6.97 -20.72
C HIS A 141 -12.58 8.13 -21.38
N ARG A 142 -12.80 8.37 -22.68
CA ARG A 142 -12.18 9.48 -23.44
C ARG A 142 -10.65 9.50 -23.29
N VAL A 143 -10.03 8.33 -23.30
CA VAL A 143 -8.57 8.18 -23.33
C VAL A 143 -8.12 8.40 -24.77
N ARG A 144 -7.29 9.43 -25.00
CA ARG A 144 -6.80 9.80 -26.35
C ARG A 144 -5.27 9.88 -26.42
N ALA A 145 -4.61 9.55 -25.33
CA ALA A 145 -3.16 9.60 -25.17
C ALA A 145 -2.76 8.55 -24.13
N THR A 146 -1.52 8.10 -24.19
CA THR A 146 -0.94 7.12 -23.26
C THR A 146 0.42 7.59 -22.74
N PRO A 147 0.81 7.19 -21.51
CA PRO A 147 -0.01 6.44 -20.56
C PRO A 147 -1.10 7.30 -19.91
N VAL A 148 -2.22 6.66 -19.59
CA VAL A 148 -3.24 7.21 -18.68
C VAL A 148 -3.47 6.19 -17.59
N VAL A 149 -3.48 6.63 -16.34
CA VAL A 149 -3.88 5.78 -15.22
C VAL A 149 -5.19 6.28 -14.64
N MET A 150 -6.09 5.36 -14.32
CA MET A 150 -7.34 5.67 -13.65
C MET A 150 -7.53 4.74 -12.47
N PHE A 151 -8.19 5.27 -11.44
CA PHE A 151 -8.61 4.50 -10.28
C PHE A 151 -10.13 4.49 -10.25
N PHE A 152 -10.70 3.32 -10.02
CA PHE A 152 -12.13 3.07 -9.89
C PHE A 152 -12.36 2.47 -8.50
N ASP A 153 -13.43 2.88 -7.82
CA ASP A 153 -13.80 2.30 -6.53
C ASP A 153 -14.38 0.89 -6.69
N ALA A 154 -14.74 0.25 -5.56
CA ALA A 154 -15.33 -1.09 -5.54
C ALA A 154 -16.71 -1.19 -6.25
N SER A 155 -17.28 -0.07 -6.71
CA SER A 155 -18.49 -0.05 -7.54
C SER A 155 -18.21 0.26 -9.02
N GLY A 156 -16.94 0.26 -9.44
CA GLY A 156 -16.56 0.62 -10.81
C GLY A 156 -16.61 2.12 -11.11
N LYS A 157 -16.86 2.97 -10.11
CA LYS A 157 -16.94 4.42 -10.32
C LYS A 157 -15.55 5.05 -10.26
N LYS A 158 -15.22 5.85 -11.28
CA LYS A 158 -13.93 6.53 -11.38
C LYS A 158 -13.71 7.53 -10.23
N MET A 159 -12.66 7.32 -9.45
CA MET A 159 -12.18 8.21 -8.38
C MET A 159 -11.19 9.25 -8.91
N MET A 160 -10.25 8.83 -9.76
CA MET A 160 -9.16 9.69 -10.22
C MET A 160 -8.72 9.30 -11.63
N ARG A 161 -8.25 10.29 -12.39
CA ARG A 161 -7.50 10.13 -13.63
C ARG A 161 -6.19 10.92 -13.56
N PHE A 162 -5.11 10.32 -14.03
CA PHE A 162 -3.85 10.99 -14.32
C PHE A 162 -3.42 10.68 -15.75
N THR A 163 -2.97 11.70 -16.48
CA THR A 163 -2.60 11.60 -17.90
C THR A 163 -1.14 12.02 -18.05
N GLY A 164 -0.32 11.15 -18.64
CA GLY A 164 1.11 11.35 -18.81
C GLY A 164 1.95 10.52 -17.84
N ILE A 165 3.25 10.83 -17.80
CA ILE A 165 4.24 10.15 -16.97
C ILE A 165 4.38 10.83 -15.61
N VAL A 166 4.57 10.04 -14.56
CA VAL A 166 4.99 10.55 -13.24
C VAL A 166 6.46 10.91 -13.23
N ARG A 167 6.90 11.81 -12.34
CA ARG A 167 8.30 12.23 -12.28
C ARG A 167 9.23 11.13 -11.78
N ASP A 168 8.81 10.42 -10.75
CA ASP A 168 9.61 9.43 -10.04
C ASP A 168 8.73 8.45 -9.23
N VAL A 169 9.38 7.50 -8.57
CA VAL A 169 8.79 6.48 -7.70
C VAL A 169 7.96 7.10 -6.58
N LYS A 170 8.44 8.20 -6.00
CA LYS A 170 7.82 8.87 -4.85
C LYS A 170 6.51 9.53 -5.26
N GLU A 171 6.47 10.21 -6.41
CA GLU A 171 5.23 10.76 -6.95
C GLU A 171 4.19 9.66 -7.21
N PHE A 172 4.61 8.49 -7.70
CA PHE A 172 3.69 7.38 -7.94
C PHE A 172 3.13 6.81 -6.64
N LEU A 173 3.96 6.59 -5.62
CA LEU A 173 3.49 6.17 -4.29
C LEU A 173 2.51 7.19 -3.69
N TRP A 174 2.82 8.48 -3.79
CA TRP A 174 1.89 9.54 -3.37
C TRP A 174 0.56 9.53 -4.12
N MET A 175 0.54 9.10 -5.38
CA MET A 175 -0.69 8.94 -6.14
C MET A 175 -1.56 7.83 -5.56
N GLY A 176 -0.95 6.69 -5.25
CA GLY A 176 -1.62 5.60 -4.54
C GLY A 176 -2.14 6.03 -3.17
N GLU A 177 -1.32 6.71 -2.36
CA GLU A 177 -1.70 7.25 -1.04
C GLU A 177 -2.86 8.25 -1.14
N TYR A 178 -2.85 9.12 -2.15
CA TYR A 178 -3.89 10.11 -2.38
C TYR A 178 -5.27 9.46 -2.64
N VAL A 179 -5.28 8.32 -3.34
CA VAL A 179 -6.51 7.56 -3.59
C VAL A 179 -6.92 6.75 -2.35
N VAL A 180 -6.00 6.02 -1.72
CA VAL A 180 -6.29 5.23 -0.51
C VAL A 180 -6.87 6.10 0.60
N ASN A 181 -6.30 7.29 0.83
CA ASN A 181 -6.72 8.21 1.89
C ASN A 181 -7.89 9.12 1.51
N ASP A 182 -8.56 8.88 0.38
CA ASP A 182 -9.69 9.69 -0.08
C ASP A 182 -9.39 11.20 -0.26
N GLU A 183 -8.13 11.56 -0.47
CA GLU A 183 -7.72 12.97 -0.60
C GLU A 183 -8.27 13.62 -1.87
N PHE A 184 -8.63 12.80 -2.87
CA PHE A 184 -9.35 13.25 -4.08
C PHE A 184 -10.71 13.87 -3.80
N LYS A 185 -11.32 13.60 -2.64
CA LYS A 185 -12.58 14.23 -2.22
C LYS A 185 -12.36 15.67 -1.72
N LYS A 186 -11.12 16.03 -1.35
CA LYS A 186 -10.79 17.30 -0.69
C LYS A 186 -10.03 18.26 -1.61
N MET A 187 -9.14 17.74 -2.45
CA MET A 187 -8.29 18.55 -3.32
C MET A 187 -7.90 17.79 -4.58
N ASN A 188 -7.37 18.49 -5.60
CA ASN A 188 -6.78 17.84 -6.75
C ASN A 188 -5.34 17.38 -6.48
N PHE A 189 -4.86 16.42 -7.29
CA PHE A 189 -3.55 15.80 -7.10
C PHE A 189 -2.38 16.79 -7.22
N THR A 190 -2.48 17.83 -8.06
CA THR A 190 -1.46 18.88 -8.16
C THR A 190 -1.29 19.64 -6.85
N LYS A 191 -2.40 20.00 -6.20
CA LYS A 191 -2.38 20.64 -4.88
C LYS A 191 -1.82 19.69 -3.82
N TYR A 192 -2.25 18.43 -3.83
CA TYR A 192 -1.76 17.39 -2.91
C TYR A 192 -0.24 17.23 -2.98
N LYS A 193 0.33 17.09 -4.19
CA LYS A 193 1.79 16.99 -4.39
C LYS A 193 2.56 18.18 -3.83
N ARG A 194 2.03 19.39 -4.03
CA ARG A 194 2.65 20.61 -3.51
C ARG A 194 2.66 20.64 -1.98
N GLU A 195 1.59 20.18 -1.35
CA GLU A 195 1.50 20.10 0.11
C GLU A 195 2.42 19.00 0.68
N ARG A 196 2.51 17.83 0.04
CA ARG A 196 3.47 16.78 0.40
C ARG A 196 4.91 17.27 0.31
N LYS A 197 5.28 17.95 -0.78
CA LYS A 197 6.63 18.52 -0.95
C LYS A 197 6.99 19.49 0.16
N LYS A 198 6.09 20.41 0.52
CA LYS A 198 6.29 21.35 1.63
C LYS A 198 6.47 20.63 2.96
N ARG A 199 5.68 19.59 3.23
CA ARG A 199 5.79 18.80 4.46
C ARG A 199 7.14 18.11 4.56
N ASP A 200 7.59 17.48 3.48
CA ASP A 200 8.89 16.82 3.44
C ASP A 200 10.05 17.81 3.62
N GLU A 201 9.96 19.00 3.01
CA GLU A 201 10.93 20.09 3.21
C GLU A 201 10.98 20.52 4.68
N LEU A 202 9.83 20.68 5.35
CA LEU A 202 9.78 21.03 6.78
C LEU A 202 10.34 19.94 7.69
N VAL A 203 10.06 18.66 7.40
CA VAL A 203 10.64 17.54 8.16
C VAL A 203 12.16 17.55 8.02
N SER A 204 12.67 17.74 6.80
CA SER A 204 14.13 17.78 6.57
C SER A 204 14.82 18.95 7.29
N LEU A 205 14.13 20.08 7.50
CA LEU A 205 14.68 21.21 8.25
C LEU A 205 14.66 20.98 9.76
N GLY A 206 13.65 20.26 10.27
CA GLY A 206 13.51 19.93 11.69
C GLY A 206 14.44 18.80 12.17
N GLU A 207 14.89 17.93 11.27
CA GLU A 207 15.91 16.90 11.57
C GLU A 207 17.34 17.47 11.58
N THR A 208 17.54 18.68 11.06
CA THR A 208 18.85 19.36 11.00
C THR A 208 19.10 20.35 12.13
N SER A 209 18.16 20.49 13.07
CA SER A 209 18.24 21.38 14.25
C SER A 209 18.34 20.60 15.55
#